data_AF-A0A075H7N3-F1
#
_entry.id   AF-A0A075H7N3-F1
#
_cell.length_a   1.000
_cell.length_b   1.000
_cell.length_c   1.000
_cell.angle_alpha   90.00
_cell.angle_beta   90.00
_cell.angle_gamma   90.00
#
_symmetry.space_group_name_H-M   'P 1'
#
loop_
_entity.id
_entity.type
_entity.pdbx_description
1 polymer ?
#
loop_
_entity_poly.entity_id
_entity_poly.type
_entity_poly.pdbx_seq_one_letter_code
_entity_poly.pdbx_strand_id
1 'polypeptide(L)'
;MRRVKYNDLWWLEKAVNAKTCESIEKISPHELGFARKIYEKTVGGDPMVFVEGKSPKSVTILLRANSKQYLDELHRNILNAFHILQNFIESPFVVCGAGSVEGLLSQKIKKQSGTIDGKEQIVVEKFADSILEIPLTLARNVGMDVLDTKTCLQAKFANSNGKIKWYGINSETRNISDMSLSKIIETVAVKQQIFKTAVEATNLIVNVNDVFMKNIIDNTHCHVDGVVHAHHDPGKNHNHFEQEGLEQRQMHQYY
;
A
#
# COMPACT_ATOMS: atom_id res chain seq x y z
N MET A 1 -34.76 0.88 11.74
CA MET A 1 -33.87 1.81 11.01
C MET A 1 -34.49 2.10 9.64
N ARG A 2 -34.46 3.34 9.15
CA ARG A 2 -34.96 3.73 7.81
C ARG A 2 -33.86 4.57 7.14
N ARG A 3 -33.82 4.60 5.79
CA ARG A 3 -32.81 5.33 4.99
C ARG A 3 -31.36 4.86 5.23
N VAL A 4 -31.16 3.56 5.30
CA VAL A 4 -29.81 2.94 5.40
C VAL A 4 -29.11 3.03 4.04
N LYS A 5 -27.80 3.32 4.01
CA LYS A 5 -27.04 3.31 2.76
C LYS A 5 -27.02 1.89 2.16
N TYR A 6 -26.99 1.80 0.84
CA TYR A 6 -26.99 0.50 0.16
C TYR A 6 -25.80 -0.40 0.55
N ASN A 7 -24.60 0.17 0.65
CA ASN A 7 -23.41 -0.58 1.10
C ASN A 7 -23.56 -1.14 2.52
N ASP A 8 -24.20 -0.39 3.42
CA ASP A 8 -24.46 -0.84 4.79
C ASP A 8 -25.47 -1.99 4.83
N LEU A 9 -26.49 -1.97 3.95
CA LEU A 9 -27.44 -3.08 3.80
C LEU A 9 -26.72 -4.36 3.36
N TRP A 10 -25.80 -4.27 2.40
CA TRP A 10 -25.02 -5.41 1.94
C TRP A 10 -24.12 -6.01 3.03
N TRP A 11 -23.50 -5.18 3.88
CA TRP A 11 -22.72 -5.68 5.02
C TRP A 11 -23.61 -6.31 6.10
N LEU A 12 -24.77 -5.73 6.37
CA LEU A 12 -25.75 -6.31 7.29
C LEU A 12 -26.23 -7.68 6.79
N GLU A 13 -26.54 -7.80 5.50
CA GLU A 13 -26.93 -9.06 4.86
C GLU A 13 -25.94 -10.18 5.19
N LYS A 14 -24.64 -9.91 5.00
CA LYS A 14 -23.55 -10.84 5.33
C LYS A 14 -23.34 -11.08 6.81
N ALA A 15 -23.63 -10.09 7.66
CA ALA A 15 -23.44 -10.21 9.10
C ALA A 15 -24.50 -11.12 9.75
N VAL A 16 -25.76 -11.06 9.28
CA VAL A 16 -26.87 -11.85 9.83
C VAL A 16 -27.29 -13.05 8.96
N ASN A 17 -26.66 -13.23 7.79
CA ASN A 17 -27.06 -14.19 6.76
C ASN A 17 -28.52 -14.01 6.33
N ALA A 18 -28.94 -12.76 6.09
CA ALA A 18 -30.23 -12.42 5.50
C ALA A 18 -30.10 -12.29 3.97
N LYS A 19 -31.18 -11.90 3.29
CA LYS A 19 -31.14 -11.42 1.91
C LYS A 19 -31.97 -10.14 1.78
N THR A 20 -31.44 -9.14 1.08
CA THR A 20 -32.16 -7.88 0.83
C THR A 20 -33.35 -8.14 -0.11
N CYS A 21 -34.55 -7.71 0.30
CA CYS A 21 -35.80 -7.90 -0.46
C CYS A 21 -36.35 -6.56 -0.94
N GLU A 22 -36.80 -6.48 -2.19
CA GLU A 22 -37.35 -5.25 -2.78
C GLU A 22 -38.83 -5.02 -2.44
N SER A 23 -39.58 -6.11 -2.27
CA SER A 23 -41.02 -6.07 -1.97
C SER A 23 -41.34 -6.91 -0.74
N ILE A 24 -42.21 -6.38 0.12
CA ILE A 24 -42.64 -7.01 1.37
C ILE A 24 -43.48 -8.27 1.08
N GLU A 25 -44.21 -8.30 -0.04
CA GLU A 25 -45.09 -9.41 -0.41
C GLU A 25 -44.34 -10.67 -0.85
N LYS A 26 -43.06 -10.54 -1.22
CA LYS A 26 -42.22 -11.64 -1.72
C LYS A 26 -41.26 -12.21 -0.68
N ILE A 27 -41.37 -11.80 0.58
CA ILE A 27 -40.45 -12.25 1.65
C ILE A 27 -40.71 -13.72 1.96
N SER A 28 -39.68 -14.53 1.80
CA SER A 28 -39.66 -15.94 2.21
C SER A 28 -38.89 -16.12 3.53
N PRO A 29 -39.18 -17.17 4.32
CA PRO A 29 -38.44 -17.46 5.55
C PRO A 29 -36.92 -17.66 5.33
N HIS A 30 -36.50 -18.03 4.12
CA HIS A 30 -35.10 -18.20 3.75
C HIS A 30 -34.33 -16.88 3.59
N GLU A 31 -35.03 -15.75 3.46
CA GLU A 31 -34.43 -14.43 3.30
C GLU A 31 -34.23 -13.72 4.65
N LEU A 32 -34.82 -14.25 5.72
CA LEU A 32 -34.69 -13.74 7.07
C LEU A 32 -33.38 -14.21 7.71
N GLY A 33 -32.55 -13.26 8.15
CA GLY A 33 -31.33 -13.54 8.89
C GLY A 33 -31.53 -13.60 10.40
N PHE A 34 -30.48 -13.99 11.12
CA PHE A 34 -30.48 -14.05 12.58
C PHE A 34 -29.37 -13.19 13.17
N ALA A 35 -29.75 -12.26 14.06
CA ALA A 35 -28.84 -11.52 14.92
C ALA A 35 -28.93 -12.03 16.35
N ARG A 36 -27.78 -12.28 16.97
CA ARG A 36 -27.70 -12.68 18.38
C ARG A 36 -28.10 -11.53 19.30
N LYS A 37 -27.67 -10.30 18.96
CA LYS A 37 -27.92 -9.12 19.77
C LYS A 37 -28.06 -7.91 18.85
N ILE A 38 -29.07 -7.10 19.12
CA ILE A 38 -29.26 -5.81 18.49
C ILE A 38 -29.46 -4.80 19.60
N TYR A 39 -28.68 -3.73 19.61
CA TYR A 39 -28.82 -2.66 20.60
C TYR A 39 -28.41 -1.32 20.01
N GLU A 40 -28.98 -0.26 20.56
CA GLU A 40 -28.60 1.11 20.25
C GLU A 40 -27.68 1.65 21.33
N LYS A 41 -26.63 2.36 20.93
CA LYS A 41 -25.70 3.02 21.84
C LYS A 41 -25.25 4.34 21.23
N THR A 42 -25.30 5.40 22.05
CA THR A 42 -24.74 6.70 21.68
C THR A 42 -23.22 6.65 21.74
N VAL A 43 -22.57 7.00 20.65
CA VAL A 43 -21.10 7.03 20.54
C VAL A 43 -20.69 8.35 19.93
N GLY A 44 -19.97 9.18 20.69
CA GLY A 44 -19.51 10.48 20.21
C GLY A 44 -20.62 11.53 20.04
N GLY A 45 -21.75 11.35 20.72
CA GLY A 45 -22.93 12.22 20.58
C GLY A 45 -23.99 11.68 19.61
N ASP A 46 -23.60 10.78 18.71
CA ASP A 46 -24.52 10.22 17.72
C ASP A 46 -25.07 8.84 18.14
N PRO A 47 -26.39 8.60 18.03
CA PRO A 47 -26.96 7.28 18.25
C PRO A 47 -26.55 6.32 17.12
N MET A 48 -26.01 5.16 17.49
CA MET A 48 -25.62 4.10 16.55
C MET A 48 -26.28 2.77 16.91
N VAL A 49 -26.70 2.00 15.90
CA VAL A 49 -27.27 0.67 16.08
C VAL A 49 -26.20 -0.38 15.81
N PHE A 50 -25.98 -1.24 16.80
CA PHE A 50 -25.04 -2.37 16.72
C PHE A 50 -25.82 -3.66 16.49
N VAL A 51 -25.42 -4.40 15.45
CA VAL A 51 -26.01 -5.69 15.08
C VAL A 51 -24.91 -6.76 15.19
N GLU A 52 -25.05 -7.67 16.16
CA GLU A 52 -24.12 -8.78 16.36
C GLU A 52 -24.70 -10.08 15.80
N GLY A 53 -24.09 -10.59 14.72
CA GLY A 53 -24.40 -11.90 14.15
C GLY A 53 -23.86 -13.07 14.98
N LYS A 54 -24.43 -14.27 14.81
CA LYS A 54 -23.96 -15.51 15.46
C LYS A 54 -22.69 -16.06 14.81
N SER A 55 -22.63 -16.02 13.47
CA SER A 55 -21.47 -16.44 12.66
C SER A 55 -21.41 -15.52 11.43
N PRO A 56 -20.94 -14.28 11.61
CA PRO A 56 -21.01 -13.27 10.57
C PRO A 56 -19.94 -13.50 9.50
N LYS A 57 -20.30 -13.31 8.22
CA LYS A 57 -19.34 -13.24 7.10
C LYS A 57 -18.79 -11.83 6.86
N SER A 58 -19.26 -10.86 7.64
CA SER A 58 -18.84 -9.46 7.60
C SER A 58 -18.75 -8.92 9.02
N VAL A 59 -17.65 -8.24 9.34
CA VAL A 59 -17.40 -7.65 10.67
C VAL A 59 -17.07 -6.18 10.50
N THR A 60 -17.64 -5.34 11.37
CA THR A 60 -17.35 -3.90 11.39
C THR A 60 -16.55 -3.55 12.63
N ILE A 61 -15.45 -2.82 12.45
CA ILE A 61 -14.64 -2.29 13.55
C ILE A 61 -14.88 -0.78 13.63
N LEU A 62 -15.41 -0.32 14.77
CA LEU A 62 -15.63 1.10 15.01
C LEU A 62 -14.37 1.73 15.59
N LEU A 63 -13.68 2.53 14.77
CA LEU A 63 -12.49 3.28 15.18
C LEU A 63 -12.86 4.65 15.70
N ARG A 64 -12.19 5.08 16.78
CA ARG A 64 -12.36 6.41 17.37
C ARG A 64 -11.01 7.02 17.70
N ALA A 65 -10.89 8.30 17.42
CA ALA A 65 -9.70 9.09 17.65
C ALA A 65 -10.09 10.54 17.95
N ASN A 66 -9.22 11.26 18.65
CA ASN A 66 -9.43 12.68 18.97
C ASN A 66 -9.16 13.60 17.77
N SER A 67 -8.44 13.12 16.76
CA SER A 67 -8.10 13.87 15.54
C SER A 67 -8.33 13.00 14.31
N LYS A 68 -8.78 13.61 13.22
CA LYS A 68 -8.95 12.95 11.92
C LYS A 68 -7.63 12.34 11.43
N GLN A 69 -6.51 13.04 11.59
CA GLN A 69 -5.20 12.53 11.18
C GLN A 69 -4.84 11.23 11.90
N TYR A 70 -5.11 11.15 13.21
CA TYR A 70 -4.87 9.94 14.00
C TYR A 70 -5.86 8.82 13.65
N LEU A 71 -7.11 9.16 13.32
CA LEU A 71 -8.09 8.19 12.85
C LEU A 71 -7.66 7.54 11.53
N ASP A 72 -7.22 8.36 10.57
CA ASP A 72 -6.77 7.90 9.25
C ASP A 72 -5.55 6.98 9.40
N GLU A 73 -4.66 7.31 10.34
CA GLU A 73 -3.49 6.49 10.63
C GLU A 73 -3.85 5.16 11.31
N LEU A 74 -4.75 5.18 12.29
CA LEU A 74 -5.26 3.96 12.92
C LEU A 74 -5.95 3.05 11.90
N HIS A 75 -6.75 3.63 11.01
CA HIS A 75 -7.41 2.91 9.92
C HIS A 75 -6.37 2.23 9.01
N ARG A 76 -5.37 2.97 8.53
CA ARG A 76 -4.30 2.42 7.69
C ARG A 76 -3.55 1.28 8.38
N ASN A 77 -3.21 1.45 9.66
CA ASN A 77 -2.48 0.44 10.42
C ASN A 77 -3.27 -0.85 10.62
N ILE A 78 -4.58 -0.76 10.87
CA ILE A 78 -5.45 -1.93 11.00
C ILE A 78 -5.61 -2.65 9.66
N LEU A 79 -5.80 -1.92 8.55
CA LEU A 79 -5.85 -2.53 7.22
C LEU A 79 -4.54 -3.25 6.88
N ASN A 80 -3.39 -2.64 7.17
CA ASN A 80 -2.09 -3.27 6.95
C ASN A 80 -1.96 -4.59 7.74
N ALA A 81 -2.41 -4.62 8.99
CA ALA A 81 -2.42 -5.85 9.79
C ALA A 81 -3.30 -6.94 9.16
N PHE A 82 -4.48 -6.59 8.64
CA PHE A 82 -5.35 -7.55 7.95
C PHE A 82 -4.72 -8.08 6.66
N HIS A 83 -4.09 -7.23 5.86
CA HIS A 83 -3.40 -7.68 4.64
C HIS A 83 -2.25 -8.63 4.96
N ILE A 84 -1.49 -8.39 6.04
CA ILE A 84 -0.43 -9.30 6.48
C ILE A 84 -1.02 -10.66 6.90
N LEU A 85 -2.11 -10.64 7.67
CA LEU A 85 -2.80 -11.86 8.08
C LEU A 85 -3.37 -12.64 6.88
N GLN A 86 -3.96 -11.93 5.91
CA GLN A 86 -4.44 -12.52 4.67
C GLN A 86 -3.30 -13.21 3.92
N ASN A 87 -2.18 -12.50 3.70
CA ASN A 87 -1.01 -13.06 3.03
C ASN A 87 -0.47 -14.30 3.75
N PHE A 88 -0.50 -14.33 5.08
CA PHE A 88 -0.09 -15.47 5.87
C PHE A 88 -1.05 -16.66 5.75
N ILE A 89 -2.37 -16.41 5.70
CA ILE A 89 -3.39 -17.46 5.50
C ILE A 89 -3.24 -18.08 4.10
N GLU A 90 -2.98 -17.25 3.08
CA GLU A 90 -2.79 -17.70 1.70
C GLU A 90 -1.44 -18.41 1.51
N SER A 91 -0.38 -17.92 2.15
CA SER A 91 0.99 -18.45 2.06
C SER A 91 1.67 -18.43 3.44
N PRO A 92 1.68 -19.55 4.18
CA PRO A 92 2.13 -19.60 5.57
C PRO A 92 3.67 -19.68 5.72
N PHE A 93 4.40 -18.98 4.86
CA PHE A 93 5.86 -18.89 4.92
C PHE A 93 6.29 -17.55 5.48
N VAL A 94 7.17 -17.59 6.49
CA VAL A 94 7.67 -16.39 7.19
C VAL A 94 9.20 -16.36 7.22
N VAL A 95 9.73 -15.15 7.32
CA VAL A 95 11.16 -14.86 7.45
C VAL A 95 11.38 -13.86 8.58
N CYS A 96 12.60 -13.81 9.11
CA CYS A 96 12.98 -12.81 10.10
C CYS A 96 13.02 -11.42 9.46
N GLY A 97 12.45 -10.42 10.13
CA GLY A 97 12.39 -9.06 9.59
C GLY A 97 13.65 -8.23 9.89
N ALA A 98 13.45 -6.93 10.09
CA ALA A 98 14.47 -5.96 10.50
C ALA A 98 15.69 -5.85 9.56
N GLY A 99 15.45 -5.99 8.26
CA GLY A 99 16.49 -5.90 7.24
C GLY A 99 17.40 -7.12 7.15
N SER A 100 17.09 -8.21 7.88
CA SER A 100 17.96 -9.38 7.93
C SER A 100 17.93 -10.22 6.65
N VAL A 101 16.78 -10.32 5.99
CA VAL A 101 16.60 -10.98 4.69
C VAL A 101 17.41 -10.25 3.62
N GLU A 102 17.32 -8.92 3.59
CA GLU A 102 17.99 -8.05 2.64
C GLU A 102 19.51 -8.13 2.81
N GLY A 103 20.00 -8.09 4.05
CA GLY A 103 21.42 -8.27 4.35
C GLY A 103 21.95 -9.64 3.88
N LEU A 104 21.21 -10.70 4.16
CA LEU A 104 21.56 -12.06 3.74
C LEU A 104 21.55 -12.20 2.21
N LEU A 105 20.54 -11.63 1.54
CA LEU A 105 20.39 -11.69 0.09
C LEU A 105 21.50 -10.91 -0.61
N SER A 106 21.81 -9.70 -0.15
CA SER A 106 22.94 -8.89 -0.63
C SER A 106 24.25 -9.69 -0.57
N GLN A 107 24.55 -10.34 0.56
CA GLN A 107 25.78 -11.13 0.68
C GLN A 107 25.81 -12.32 -0.29
N LYS A 108 24.68 -13.01 -0.47
CA LYS A 108 24.59 -14.15 -1.41
C LYS A 108 24.81 -13.71 -2.85
N ILE A 109 24.15 -12.63 -3.28
CA ILE A 109 24.29 -12.07 -4.63
C ILE A 109 25.73 -11.60 -4.86
N LYS A 110 26.33 -10.91 -3.88
CA LYS A 110 27.73 -10.46 -3.97
C LYS A 110 28.73 -11.60 -3.99
N LYS A 111 28.44 -12.74 -3.38
CA LYS A 111 29.28 -13.94 -3.52
C LYS A 111 29.15 -14.56 -4.92
N GLN A 112 27.95 -14.53 -5.50
CA GLN A 112 27.70 -15.01 -6.86
C GLN A 112 28.28 -14.09 -7.94
N SER A 113 28.42 -12.78 -7.69
CA SER A 113 29.05 -11.89 -8.66
C SER A 113 30.49 -12.29 -8.95
N GLY A 114 31.23 -12.82 -7.96
CA GLY A 114 32.61 -13.28 -8.14
C GLY A 114 32.77 -14.50 -9.06
N THR A 115 31.69 -15.13 -9.50
CA THR A 115 31.72 -16.20 -10.52
C THR A 115 31.35 -15.69 -11.92
N ILE A 116 30.99 -14.41 -12.06
CA ILE A 116 30.60 -13.78 -13.31
C ILE A 116 31.78 -12.95 -13.82
N ASP A 117 32.12 -13.09 -15.10
CA ASP A 117 33.19 -12.33 -15.72
C ASP A 117 32.67 -11.10 -16.48
N GLY A 118 33.50 -10.06 -16.55
CA GLY A 118 33.24 -8.88 -17.37
C GLY A 118 32.35 -7.82 -16.71
N LYS A 119 31.65 -7.03 -17.51
CA LYS A 119 30.89 -5.86 -17.04
C LYS A 119 29.67 -6.23 -16.19
N GLU A 120 29.10 -7.41 -16.42
CA GLU A 120 27.93 -7.92 -15.69
C GLU A 120 28.23 -8.11 -14.21
N GLN A 121 29.46 -8.50 -13.85
CA GLN A 121 29.91 -8.60 -12.46
C GLN A 121 29.62 -7.31 -11.69
N ILE A 122 30.00 -6.16 -12.26
CA ILE A 122 29.85 -4.84 -11.64
C ILE A 122 28.36 -4.53 -11.41
N VAL A 123 27.50 -4.88 -12.36
CA VAL A 123 26.05 -4.67 -12.26
C VAL A 123 25.46 -5.51 -11.13
N VAL A 124 25.83 -6.79 -11.04
CA VAL A 124 25.37 -7.70 -9.98
C VAL A 124 25.85 -7.24 -8.60
N GLU A 125 27.09 -6.75 -8.50
CA GLU A 125 27.60 -6.15 -7.25
C GLU A 125 26.82 -4.91 -6.84
N LYS A 126 26.50 -4.03 -7.78
CA LYS A 126 25.69 -2.83 -7.50
C LYS A 126 24.25 -3.16 -7.14
N PHE A 127 23.69 -4.20 -7.75
CA PHE A 127 22.38 -4.72 -7.36
C PHE A 127 22.40 -5.23 -5.91
N ALA A 128 23.42 -6.00 -5.51
CA ALA A 128 23.58 -6.41 -4.11
C ALA A 128 23.68 -5.21 -3.17
N ASP A 129 24.50 -4.20 -3.50
CA ASP A 129 24.62 -2.97 -2.71
C ASP A 129 23.29 -2.21 -2.58
N SER A 130 22.44 -2.20 -3.62
CA SER A 130 21.11 -1.55 -3.58
C SER A 130 20.14 -2.23 -2.62
N ILE A 131 20.16 -3.57 -2.54
CA ILE A 131 19.33 -4.33 -1.59
C ILE A 131 19.74 -4.00 -0.15
N LEU A 132 21.03 -3.79 0.07
CA LEU A 132 21.58 -3.42 1.38
C LEU A 132 21.09 -2.04 1.87
N GLU A 133 20.56 -1.18 1.00
CA GLU A 133 20.09 0.15 1.41
C GLU A 133 18.90 0.08 2.37
N ILE A 134 18.09 -0.99 2.34
CA ILE A 134 16.96 -1.19 3.26
C ILE A 134 17.44 -1.27 4.72
N PRO A 135 18.31 -2.22 5.12
CA PRO A 135 18.84 -2.26 6.49
C PRO A 135 19.65 -1.00 6.84
N LEU A 136 20.36 -0.39 5.89
CA LEU A 136 21.10 0.86 6.15
C LEU A 136 20.17 2.04 6.45
N THR A 137 19.04 2.12 5.76
CA THR A 137 18.01 3.13 6.03
C THR A 137 17.37 2.90 7.40
N LEU A 138 17.12 1.64 7.79
CA LEU A 138 16.66 1.33 9.14
C LEU A 138 17.67 1.80 10.20
N ALA A 139 18.96 1.50 10.00
CA ALA A 139 20.04 1.92 10.89
C ALA A 139 20.13 3.45 11.02
N ARG A 140 20.04 4.16 9.88
CA ARG A 140 20.01 5.62 9.84
C ARG A 140 18.84 6.18 10.66
N ASN A 141 17.65 5.60 10.50
CA ASN A 141 16.43 6.03 11.20
C ASN A 141 16.49 5.82 12.71
N VAL A 142 17.26 4.83 13.20
CA VAL A 142 17.48 4.61 14.64
C VAL A 142 18.70 5.34 15.20
N GLY A 143 19.39 6.13 14.37
CA GLY A 143 20.55 6.95 14.76
C GLY A 143 21.87 6.18 14.84
N MET A 144 22.00 5.05 14.14
CA MET A 144 23.26 4.34 14.02
C MET A 144 24.11 4.92 12.89
N ASP A 145 25.43 4.79 12.99
CA ASP A 145 26.33 5.15 11.90
C ASP A 145 26.18 4.17 10.72
N VAL A 146 25.94 4.71 9.52
CA VAL A 146 25.62 3.92 8.33
C VAL A 146 26.85 3.17 7.81
N LEU A 147 28.04 3.77 7.90
CA LEU A 147 29.28 3.17 7.40
C LEU A 147 29.73 2.01 8.30
N ASP A 148 29.71 2.22 9.61
CA ASP A 148 29.99 1.20 10.61
C ASP A 148 28.96 0.07 10.54
N THR A 149 27.68 0.41 10.34
CA THR A 149 26.63 -0.60 10.16
C THR A 149 26.90 -1.43 8.92
N LYS A 150 27.21 -0.81 7.77
CA LYS A 150 27.47 -1.52 6.51
C LYS A 150 28.63 -2.51 6.68
N THR A 151 29.75 -2.05 7.23
CA THR A 151 30.95 -2.87 7.40
C THR A 151 30.74 -3.99 8.42
N CYS A 152 30.11 -3.70 9.57
CA CYS A 152 29.82 -4.70 10.60
C CYS A 152 28.83 -5.77 10.11
N LEU A 153 27.79 -5.36 9.37
CA LEU A 153 26.79 -6.29 8.83
C LEU A 153 27.43 -7.24 7.80
N GLN A 154 28.24 -6.70 6.88
CA GLN A 154 29.02 -7.51 5.93
C GLN A 154 29.99 -8.48 6.64
N ALA A 155 30.70 -8.01 7.67
CA ALA A 155 31.61 -8.85 8.44
C ALA A 155 30.87 -10.01 9.14
N LYS A 156 29.70 -9.75 9.75
CA LYS A 156 28.89 -10.79 10.40
C LYS A 156 28.41 -11.85 9.41
N PHE A 157 27.97 -11.44 8.22
CA PHE A 157 27.55 -12.39 7.19
C PHE A 157 28.73 -13.16 6.60
N ALA A 158 29.91 -12.54 6.41
CA ALA A 158 31.11 -13.23 5.97
C ALA A 158 31.58 -14.31 6.97
N ASN A 159 31.49 -14.03 8.27
CA ASN A 159 31.90 -14.93 9.36
C ASN A 159 30.87 -16.03 9.69
N SER A 160 29.77 -16.13 8.93
CA SER A 160 28.69 -17.09 9.20
C SER A 160 29.01 -18.55 8.80
N ASN A 161 30.18 -18.81 8.23
CA ASN A 161 30.67 -20.15 7.82
C ASN A 161 29.63 -20.98 7.04
N GLY A 162 28.83 -20.31 6.20
CA GLY A 162 27.79 -20.96 5.38
C GLY A 162 26.50 -21.31 6.13
N LYS A 163 26.39 -21.04 7.43
CA LYS A 163 25.14 -21.17 8.18
C LYS A 163 24.25 -19.96 7.93
N ILE A 164 22.96 -20.20 7.69
CA ILE A 164 21.99 -19.11 7.57
C ILE A 164 21.84 -18.46 8.95
N LYS A 165 22.18 -17.18 9.01
CA LYS A 165 22.03 -16.33 10.19
C LYS A 165 21.21 -15.10 9.82
N TRP A 166 20.32 -14.69 10.70
CA TRP A 166 19.36 -13.62 10.44
C TRP A 166 19.86 -12.32 11.06
N TYR A 167 21.06 -11.88 10.67
CA TYR A 167 21.61 -10.62 11.21
C TYR A 167 20.86 -9.42 10.64
N GLY A 168 20.29 -8.60 11.51
CA GLY A 168 19.55 -7.40 11.14
C GLY A 168 19.76 -6.27 12.13
N ILE A 169 19.02 -5.17 11.92
CA ILE A 169 19.11 -3.98 12.76
C ILE A 169 18.13 -4.11 13.92
N ASN A 170 18.65 -4.20 15.15
CA ASN A 170 17.80 -4.15 16.33
C ASN A 170 17.59 -2.69 16.75
N SER A 171 16.35 -2.21 16.61
CA SER A 171 15.98 -0.83 16.94
C SER A 171 16.00 -0.53 18.44
N GLU A 172 15.82 -1.53 19.31
CA GLU A 172 15.81 -1.36 20.76
C GLU A 172 17.23 -1.19 21.30
N THR A 173 18.15 -2.07 20.90
CA THR A 173 19.54 -2.05 21.34
C THR A 173 20.45 -1.18 20.47
N ARG A 174 19.93 -0.68 19.33
CA ARG A 174 20.67 0.11 18.32
C ARG A 174 21.98 -0.56 17.90
N ASN A 175 21.91 -1.87 17.70
CA ASN A 175 23.04 -2.67 17.25
C ASN A 175 22.61 -3.76 16.26
N ILE A 176 23.59 -4.34 15.56
CA ILE A 176 23.33 -5.48 14.69
C ILE A 176 23.25 -6.73 15.57
N SER A 177 22.16 -7.47 15.50
CA SER A 177 21.98 -8.71 16.28
C SER A 177 21.31 -9.81 15.44
N ASP A 178 21.31 -11.05 15.96
CA ASP A 178 20.62 -12.17 15.31
C ASP A 178 19.11 -12.05 15.58
N MET A 179 18.37 -11.67 14.55
CA MET A 179 16.93 -11.40 14.61
C MET A 179 16.09 -12.67 14.62
N SER A 180 16.71 -13.86 14.54
CA SER A 180 15.99 -15.14 14.71
C SER A 180 15.36 -15.31 16.09
N LEU A 181 15.96 -14.72 17.12
CA LEU A 181 15.43 -14.70 18.48
C LEU A 181 14.41 -13.57 18.69
N SER A 182 14.30 -12.64 17.75
CA SER A 182 13.33 -11.55 17.83
C SER A 182 11.94 -12.04 17.42
N LYS A 183 10.88 -11.40 17.94
CA LYS A 183 9.48 -11.64 17.51
C LYS A 183 9.11 -10.91 16.22
N ILE A 184 10.10 -10.38 15.49
CA ILE A 184 9.90 -9.58 14.28
C ILE A 184 9.94 -10.53 13.08
N ILE A 185 8.75 -10.84 12.56
CA ILE A 185 8.56 -11.73 11.43
C ILE A 185 7.83 -11.00 10.30
N GLU A 186 8.14 -11.38 9.07
CA GLU A 186 7.49 -10.88 7.87
C GLU A 186 7.10 -12.06 6.97
N THR A 187 6.01 -11.91 6.23
CA THR A 187 5.58 -12.95 5.27
C THR A 187 6.50 -12.96 4.05
N VAL A 188 6.88 -14.16 3.58
CA VAL A 188 7.72 -14.33 2.39
C VAL A 188 7.08 -13.71 1.15
N ALA A 189 5.76 -13.83 1.01
CA ALA A 189 5.00 -13.28 -0.12
C ALA A 189 5.27 -11.78 -0.32
N VAL A 190 5.28 -11.00 0.77
CA VAL A 190 5.57 -9.56 0.73
C VAL A 190 6.99 -9.29 0.24
N LYS A 191 8.00 -10.02 0.76
CA LYS A 191 9.40 -9.85 0.31
C LYS A 191 9.57 -10.16 -1.17
N GLN A 192 8.98 -11.26 -1.65
CA GLN A 192 9.03 -11.63 -3.07
C GLN A 192 8.40 -10.56 -3.95
N GLN A 193 7.22 -10.06 -3.56
CA GLN A 193 6.52 -9.03 -4.32
C GLN A 193 7.30 -7.72 -4.35
N ILE A 194 7.95 -7.32 -3.25
CA ILE A 194 8.79 -6.12 -3.19
C ILE A 194 9.91 -6.21 -4.23
N PHE A 195 10.70 -7.29 -4.23
CA PHE A 195 11.80 -7.43 -5.18
C PHE A 195 11.32 -7.51 -6.63
N LYS A 196 10.25 -8.27 -6.89
CA LYS A 196 9.67 -8.40 -8.23
C LYS A 196 9.24 -7.04 -8.77
N THR A 197 8.42 -6.31 -8.00
CA THR A 197 7.88 -5.02 -8.42
C THR A 197 8.99 -3.98 -8.57
N ALA A 198 9.99 -3.97 -7.67
CA ALA A 198 11.12 -3.06 -7.76
C ALA A 198 11.93 -3.29 -9.04
N VAL A 199 12.26 -4.55 -9.37
CA VAL A 199 13.01 -4.88 -10.59
C VAL A 199 12.20 -4.56 -11.85
N GLU A 200 10.90 -4.88 -11.87
CA GLU A 200 10.02 -4.55 -13.00
C GLU A 200 9.95 -3.04 -13.21
N ALA A 201 9.74 -2.25 -12.14
CA ALA A 201 9.70 -0.80 -12.21
C ALA A 201 11.03 -0.19 -12.67
N THR A 202 12.17 -0.68 -12.16
CA THR A 202 13.49 -0.22 -12.61
C THR A 202 13.72 -0.53 -14.08
N ASN A 203 13.37 -1.73 -14.55
CA ASN A 203 13.50 -2.09 -15.96
C ASN A 203 12.62 -1.20 -16.86
N LEU A 204 11.40 -0.86 -16.43
CA LEU A 204 10.56 0.07 -17.18
C LEU A 204 11.24 1.43 -17.36
N ILE A 205 11.89 1.97 -16.32
CA ILE A 205 12.58 3.25 -16.40
C ILE A 205 13.85 3.16 -17.26
N VAL A 206 14.67 2.13 -17.04
CA VAL A 206 15.96 1.97 -17.75
C VAL A 206 15.76 1.70 -19.25
N ASN A 207 14.66 1.07 -19.64
CA ASN A 207 14.35 0.79 -21.06
C ASN A 207 13.84 2.02 -21.83
N VAL A 208 13.54 3.14 -21.16
CA VAL A 208 13.09 4.37 -21.81
C VAL A 208 14.32 5.17 -22.23
N ASN A 209 14.54 5.29 -23.54
CA ASN A 209 15.64 6.05 -24.10
C ASN A 209 15.34 7.55 -24.24
N ASP A 210 14.08 7.91 -24.50
CA ASP A 210 13.64 9.29 -24.69
C ASP A 210 12.18 9.47 -24.26
N VAL A 211 11.84 10.67 -23.79
CA VAL A 211 10.49 11.04 -23.32
C VAL A 211 10.01 12.26 -24.08
N PHE A 212 9.05 12.05 -24.97
CA PHE A 212 8.38 13.13 -25.67
C PHE A 212 7.14 13.56 -24.90
N MET A 213 7.24 14.67 -24.18
CA MET A 213 6.08 15.33 -23.60
C MET A 213 5.54 16.37 -24.58
N LYS A 214 4.27 16.21 -24.98
CA LYS A 214 3.56 17.25 -25.73
C LYS A 214 3.36 18.42 -24.78
N ASN A 215 3.92 19.58 -25.11
CA ASN A 215 3.56 20.83 -24.45
C ASN A 215 2.05 21.02 -24.61
N ILE A 216 1.34 21.01 -23.49
CA ILE A 216 -0.06 21.43 -23.46
C ILE A 216 -0.02 22.91 -23.81
N ILE A 217 -0.66 23.28 -24.93
CA ILE A 217 -0.80 24.69 -25.30
C ILE A 217 -1.84 25.27 -24.35
N ASP A 218 -1.39 25.80 -23.21
CA ASP A 218 -2.23 26.46 -22.18
C ASP A 218 -2.66 27.88 -22.60
N ASN A 219 -3.09 28.05 -23.85
CA ASN A 219 -3.75 29.26 -24.33
C ASN A 219 -5.22 29.00 -24.68
N THR A 220 -5.80 27.93 -24.15
CA THR A 220 -7.25 27.71 -24.20
C THR A 220 -7.92 28.63 -23.21
N HIS A 221 -8.56 29.68 -23.71
CA HIS A 221 -9.51 30.45 -22.93
C HIS A 221 -10.91 30.13 -23.44
N CYS A 222 -11.88 30.22 -22.53
CA CYS A 222 -13.27 30.02 -22.82
C CYS A 222 -13.91 31.41 -22.88
N HIS A 223 -14.53 31.75 -23.99
CA HIS A 223 -15.34 32.95 -24.07
C HIS A 223 -16.66 32.78 -23.30
N VAL A 224 -17.36 33.89 -23.05
CA VAL A 224 -18.64 33.92 -22.30
C VAL A 224 -19.74 33.10 -23.02
N ASP A 225 -19.55 32.81 -24.31
CA ASP A 225 -20.41 31.98 -25.16
C ASP A 225 -20.05 30.48 -25.15
N GLY A 226 -19.03 30.07 -24.38
CA GLY A 226 -18.64 28.67 -24.21
C GLY A 226 -17.67 28.13 -25.27
N VAL A 227 -17.27 28.94 -26.24
CA VAL A 227 -16.31 28.52 -27.27
C VAL A 227 -14.90 28.51 -26.66
N VAL A 228 -14.22 27.36 -26.78
CA VAL A 228 -12.83 27.18 -26.33
C VAL A 228 -11.92 27.08 -27.54
N HIS A 229 -10.96 27.99 -27.63
CA HIS A 229 -9.95 27.94 -28.69
C HIS A 229 -8.58 28.33 -28.14
N ALA A 230 -7.53 27.86 -28.82
CA ALA A 230 -6.14 28.07 -28.43
C ALA A 230 -5.44 29.02 -29.42
N HIS A 231 -4.73 30.02 -28.90
CA HIS A 231 -3.79 30.81 -29.72
C HIS A 231 -2.35 30.43 -29.47
N HIS A 232 -1.54 30.52 -30.51
CA HIS A 232 -0.10 30.38 -30.39
C HIS A 232 0.56 31.62 -29.74
N ASP A 233 -0.03 32.82 -29.92
CA ASP A 233 0.49 34.09 -29.42
C ASP A 233 -0.46 34.76 -28.40
N PRO A 234 0.04 35.25 -27.25
CA PRO A 234 -0.77 35.99 -26.29
C PRO A 234 -1.01 37.42 -26.81
N GLY A 235 -2.22 37.73 -27.31
CA GLY A 235 -2.69 39.13 -27.38
C GLY A 235 -3.03 39.74 -28.75
N LYS A 236 -3.42 38.96 -29.77
CA LYS A 236 -4.14 39.55 -30.94
C LYS A 236 -5.65 39.54 -30.69
N ASN A 237 -6.32 40.65 -30.99
CA ASN A 237 -7.79 40.76 -30.96
C ASN A 237 -8.40 40.20 -32.25
N HIS A 238 -9.46 39.41 -32.14
CA HIS A 238 -10.23 38.86 -33.27
C HIS A 238 -11.74 38.84 -32.93
N ASN A 239 -12.58 39.03 -33.94
CA ASN A 239 -14.04 39.15 -33.78
C ASN A 239 -14.73 37.78 -33.91
N HIS A 240 -15.46 37.38 -32.86
CA HIS A 240 -16.24 36.15 -32.78
C HIS A 240 -17.71 36.39 -33.12
N PHE A 241 -18.06 36.41 -34.41
CA PHE A 241 -19.45 36.29 -34.84
C PHE A 241 -19.63 34.99 -35.60
N GLU A 242 -19.93 33.91 -34.87
CA GLU A 242 -20.80 32.83 -35.32
C GLU A 242 -21.27 32.02 -34.09
N GLN A 243 -22.56 32.16 -33.78
CA GLN A 243 -23.28 31.41 -32.76
C GLN A 243 -23.52 29.98 -33.28
N GLU A 244 -23.30 28.95 -32.45
CA GLU A 244 -24.31 27.96 -32.07
C GLU A 244 -23.67 26.78 -31.29
N GLY A 245 -24.14 26.60 -30.04
CA GLY A 245 -24.41 25.30 -29.40
C GLY A 245 -23.27 24.33 -29.07
N LEU A 246 -22.96 24.20 -27.76
CA LEU A 246 -23.04 22.96 -26.95
C LEU A 246 -22.08 23.02 -25.73
N GLU A 247 -22.62 23.22 -24.52
CA GLU A 247 -21.86 23.07 -23.26
C GLU A 247 -21.65 21.59 -22.91
N GLN A 248 -20.39 21.16 -22.74
CA GLN A 248 -20.05 19.95 -21.98
C GLN A 248 -19.38 20.32 -20.66
N ARG A 249 -20.04 20.02 -19.54
CA ARG A 249 -19.44 20.09 -18.19
C ARG A 249 -18.39 19.00 -18.00
N GLN A 250 -17.24 19.35 -17.42
CA GLN A 250 -16.24 18.38 -16.99
C GLN A 250 -16.71 17.57 -15.76
N MET A 251 -16.49 16.25 -15.82
CA MET A 251 -16.64 15.35 -14.67
C MET A 251 -15.56 15.64 -13.62
N HIS A 252 -15.97 16.09 -12.44
CA HIS A 252 -15.11 16.07 -11.26
C HIS A 252 -14.98 14.61 -10.77
N GLN A 253 -13.76 14.08 -10.77
CA GLN A 253 -13.42 12.88 -10.01
C GLN A 253 -13.08 13.31 -8.58
N TYR A 254 -13.83 12.79 -7.60
CA TYR A 254 -13.44 12.82 -6.19
C TYR A 254 -12.85 11.46 -5.82
N TYR A 255 -11.68 11.46 -5.18
CA TYR A 255 -11.14 10.33 -4.41
C TYR A 255 -11.80 10.26 -3.04
#